data_AF-K8PIR6-F1
#
_entry.id   AF-K8PIR6-F1
#
_cell.length_a   1.000
_cell.length_b   1.000
_cell.length_c   1.000
_cell.angle_alpha   90.00
_cell.angle_beta   90.00
_cell.angle_gamma   90.00
#
_symmetry.space_group_name_H-M   'P 1'
#
loop_
_entity.id
_entity.type
_entity.pdbx_description
1 polymer ?
#
loop_
_entity_poly.entity_id
_entity_poly.type
_entity_poly.pdbx_seq_one_letter_code
_entity_poly.pdbx_strand_id
1 'polypeptide(L)'
;MQARGKIAAVIIMGVSGSGKTTIGEALADKLGFVFEDGDTYHPASNVAKMHSGIPLTDEDRWPWLQAIAQAIDCKAEANTPVVIACSALKRAYREILVHDREDVRIVYLKGSHELITKRLALRIDHFMPTALLDSQFATIEEPLPKERVITVDIDASVDEILTQIVHQLHVTLTPKAS
;
A
#
# COMPACT_ATOMS: atom_id res chain seq x y z
N MET A 1 -27.11 -16.49 -1.89
CA MET A 1 -26.15 -16.01 -0.87
C MET A 1 -24.77 -16.09 -1.48
N GLN A 2 -24.17 -14.96 -1.86
CA GLN A 2 -22.78 -14.96 -2.36
C GLN A 2 -21.87 -15.24 -1.16
N ALA A 3 -21.01 -16.26 -1.26
CA ALA A 3 -19.94 -16.46 -0.31
C ALA A 3 -19.03 -15.22 -0.38
N ARG A 4 -19.02 -14.39 0.68
CA ARG A 4 -18.09 -13.26 0.76
C ARG A 4 -16.70 -13.84 0.95
N GLY A 5 -15.87 -13.76 -0.10
CA GLY A 5 -14.51 -14.29 -0.09
C GLY A 5 -13.67 -13.70 1.05
N LYS A 6 -12.93 -14.55 1.75
CA LYS A 6 -12.02 -14.17 2.82
C LYS A 6 -10.87 -13.36 2.20
N ILE A 7 -10.66 -12.12 2.64
CA ILE A 7 -9.53 -11.30 2.17
C ILE A 7 -8.23 -11.88 2.74
N ALA A 8 -7.25 -12.13 1.88
CA ALA A 8 -5.90 -12.54 2.25
C ALA A 8 -4.98 -11.33 2.45
N ALA A 9 -5.11 -10.30 1.61
CA ALA A 9 -4.27 -9.11 1.71
C ALA A 9 -5.00 -7.81 1.33
N VAL A 10 -4.64 -6.73 2.03
CA VAL A 10 -4.95 -5.35 1.64
C VAL A 10 -3.65 -4.58 1.44
N ILE A 11 -3.43 -4.06 0.24
CA ILE A 11 -2.23 -3.29 -0.11
C ILE A 11 -2.55 -1.81 -0.01
N ILE A 12 -1.84 -1.08 0.84
CA ILE A 12 -1.95 0.37 0.96
C ILE A 12 -0.95 1.03 0.02
N MET A 13 -1.48 1.51 -1.11
CA MET A 13 -0.78 2.15 -2.20
C MET A 13 -0.73 3.67 -2.04
N GLY A 14 0.36 4.28 -2.50
CA GLY A 14 0.50 5.73 -2.64
C GLY A 14 1.94 6.18 -2.64
N VAL A 15 2.18 7.43 -3.03
CA VAL A 15 3.53 8.02 -3.00
C VAL A 15 4.06 8.12 -1.57
N SER A 16 5.37 8.27 -1.41
CA SER A 16 5.97 8.53 -0.11
C SER A 16 5.39 9.81 0.51
N GLY A 17 5.12 9.78 1.82
CA GLY A 17 4.42 10.87 2.53
C GLY A 17 2.89 10.82 2.47
N SER A 18 2.26 9.92 1.70
CA SER A 18 0.79 9.81 1.65
C SER A 18 0.14 9.24 2.92
N GLY A 19 0.93 8.66 3.82
CA GLY A 19 0.43 8.07 5.08
C GLY A 19 0.21 6.56 5.06
N LYS A 20 0.82 5.82 4.11
CA LYS A 20 0.67 4.36 3.96
C LYS A 20 0.86 3.58 5.28
N THR A 21 1.94 3.83 6.01
CA THR A 21 2.24 3.16 7.29
C THR A 21 1.14 3.46 8.31
N THR A 22 0.82 4.74 8.54
CA THR A 22 -0.20 5.16 9.50
C THR A 22 -1.58 4.57 9.20
N ILE A 23 -2.02 4.61 7.94
CA ILE A 23 -3.30 4.01 7.55
C ILE A 23 -3.24 2.48 7.58
N GLY A 24 -2.12 1.88 7.17
CA GLY A 24 -1.93 0.44 7.13
C GLY A 24 -1.96 -0.20 8.51
N GLU A 25 -1.22 0.35 9.47
CA GLU A 25 -1.22 -0.10 10.86
C GLU A 25 -2.62 0.03 11.48
N ALA A 26 -3.25 1.20 11.36
CA ALA A 26 -4.56 1.43 11.92
C ALA A 26 -5.66 0.57 11.26
N LEU A 27 -5.55 0.29 9.96
CA LEU A 27 -6.45 -0.63 9.27
C LEU A 27 -6.22 -2.07 9.71
N ALA A 28 -4.97 -2.50 9.85
CA ALA A 28 -4.63 -3.84 10.33
C ALA A 28 -5.22 -4.07 11.73
N ASP A 29 -5.04 -3.12 12.65
CA ASP A 29 -5.62 -3.15 13.99
C ASP A 29 -7.15 -3.24 13.97
N LYS A 30 -7.80 -2.46 13.09
CA LYS A 30 -9.26 -2.44 12.95
C LYS A 30 -9.82 -3.73 12.37
N LEU A 31 -9.09 -4.39 11.47
CA LEU A 31 -9.49 -5.64 10.83
C LEU A 31 -9.04 -6.90 11.59
N GLY A 32 -8.13 -6.76 12.56
CA GLY A 32 -7.47 -7.90 13.21
C GLY A 32 -6.47 -8.62 12.29
N PHE A 33 -5.85 -7.88 11.38
CA PHE A 33 -4.85 -8.39 10.43
C PHE A 33 -3.45 -8.07 10.95
N VAL A 34 -2.43 -8.71 10.39
CA VAL A 34 -1.04 -8.29 10.63
C VAL A 34 -0.66 -7.15 9.69
N PHE A 35 0.16 -6.21 10.15
CA PHE A 35 0.73 -5.16 9.29
C PHE A 35 2.17 -5.52 8.90
N GLU A 36 2.51 -5.33 7.62
CA GLU A 36 3.87 -5.50 7.11
C GLU A 36 4.26 -4.29 6.25
N ASP A 37 5.50 -3.81 6.41
CA ASP A 37 6.06 -2.77 5.55
C ASP A 37 6.67 -3.42 4.30
N GLY A 38 6.12 -3.09 3.14
CA GLY A 38 6.56 -3.61 1.84
C GLY A 38 8.02 -3.31 1.53
N ASP A 39 8.60 -2.25 2.10
CA ASP A 39 10.00 -1.89 1.88
C ASP A 39 10.97 -2.95 2.48
N THR A 40 10.50 -3.75 3.45
CA THR A 40 11.29 -4.85 4.05
C THR A 40 11.56 -6.01 3.10
N TYR A 41 10.79 -6.13 2.02
CA TYR A 41 10.95 -7.17 1.00
C TYR A 41 12.00 -6.80 -0.06
N HIS A 42 12.59 -5.61 0.01
CA HIS A 42 13.59 -5.22 -0.96
C HIS A 42 14.86 -6.09 -0.84
N PRO A 43 15.41 -6.57 -1.97
CA PRO A 43 16.72 -7.20 -1.94
C PRO A 43 17.77 -6.17 -1.51
N ALA A 44 18.87 -6.64 -0.92
CA ALA A 44 19.95 -5.79 -0.44
C ALA A 44 20.51 -4.85 -1.53
N SER A 45 20.49 -5.26 -2.80
CA SER A 45 20.88 -4.44 -3.95
C SER A 45 20.00 -3.19 -4.12
N ASN A 46 18.70 -3.30 -3.88
CA ASN A 46 17.77 -2.17 -3.99
C ASN A 46 17.96 -1.21 -2.83
N VAL A 47 18.09 -1.76 -1.62
CA VAL A 47 18.39 -0.98 -0.41
C VAL A 47 19.66 -0.17 -0.60
N ALA A 48 20.74 -0.78 -1.12
CA ALA A 48 21.99 -0.08 -1.42
C ALA A 48 21.85 1.04 -2.47
N LYS A 49 21.09 0.82 -3.55
CA LYS A 49 20.78 1.85 -4.55
C LYS A 49 20.04 3.03 -3.95
N MET A 50 18.97 2.76 -3.19
CA MET A 50 18.18 3.81 -2.54
C MET A 50 19.00 4.60 -1.51
N HIS A 51 19.82 3.94 -0.69
CA HIS A 51 20.75 4.62 0.23
C HIS A 51 21.76 5.51 -0.48
N SER A 52 22.13 5.15 -1.71
CA SER A 52 23.04 5.93 -2.56
C SER A 52 22.32 7.03 -3.35
N GLY A 53 21.01 7.23 -3.14
CA GLY A 53 20.20 8.20 -3.88
C GLY A 53 19.95 7.83 -5.34
N ILE A 54 20.23 6.57 -5.72
CA ILE A 54 20.03 6.07 -7.09
C ILE A 54 18.58 5.55 -7.18
N PRO A 55 17.77 6.09 -8.11
CA PRO A 55 16.41 5.60 -8.30
C PRO A 55 16.40 4.16 -8.82
N LEU A 56 15.47 3.35 -8.33
CA LEU A 56 15.30 1.98 -8.83
C LEU A 56 14.67 1.99 -10.23
N THR A 57 15.07 1.01 -11.04
CA THR A 57 14.47 0.68 -12.35
C THR A 57 13.31 -0.30 -12.18
N ASP A 58 12.65 -0.69 -13.28
CA ASP A 58 11.58 -1.69 -13.22
C ASP A 58 12.18 -3.08 -12.97
N GLU A 59 13.33 -3.37 -13.58
CA GLU A 59 14.12 -4.59 -13.38
C GLU A 59 14.54 -4.77 -11.91
N ASP A 60 14.88 -3.67 -11.23
CA ASP A 60 15.16 -3.69 -9.80
C ASP A 60 13.90 -4.03 -8.98
N ARG A 61 12.72 -3.60 -9.43
CA ARG A 61 11.46 -3.77 -8.68
C ARG A 61 10.80 -5.13 -8.88
N TRP A 62 11.07 -5.85 -9.98
CA TRP A 62 10.46 -7.16 -10.22
C TRP A 62 10.70 -8.18 -9.11
N PRO A 63 11.94 -8.42 -8.62
CA PRO A 63 12.17 -9.37 -7.54
C PRO A 63 11.48 -8.95 -6.24
N TRP A 64 11.43 -7.65 -5.96
CA TRP A 64 10.76 -7.10 -4.79
C TRP A 64 9.24 -7.33 -4.81
N LEU A 65 8.59 -7.03 -5.94
CA LEU A 65 7.15 -7.24 -6.11
C LEU A 65 6.79 -8.73 -6.06
N GLN A 66 7.64 -9.60 -6.62
CA GLN A 66 7.49 -11.05 -6.52
C GLN A 66 7.61 -11.54 -5.08
N ALA A 67 8.53 -11.00 -4.28
CA ALA A 67 8.67 -11.35 -2.87
C ALA A 67 7.42 -10.96 -2.06
N ILE A 68 6.81 -9.80 -2.35
CA ILE A 68 5.54 -9.41 -1.72
C ILE A 68 4.41 -10.36 -2.15
N ALA A 69 4.30 -10.70 -3.44
CA ALA A 69 3.27 -11.63 -3.92
C ALA A 69 3.40 -13.02 -3.25
N GLN A 70 4.63 -13.54 -3.12
CA GLN A 70 4.91 -14.79 -2.41
C GLN A 70 4.56 -14.69 -0.92
N ALA A 71 4.82 -13.55 -0.27
CA ALA A 71 4.40 -13.33 1.11
C ALA A 71 2.87 -13.41 1.25
N ILE A 72 2.13 -12.79 0.32
CA ILE A 72 0.66 -12.86 0.28
C ILE A 72 0.19 -14.32 0.11
N ASP A 73 0.85 -15.13 -0.73
CA ASP A 73 0.55 -16.56 -0.87
C ASP A 73 0.71 -17.31 0.45
N CYS A 74 1.85 -17.17 1.11
CA CYS A 74 2.12 -17.78 2.41
C CYS A 74 1.08 -17.38 3.47
N LYS A 75 0.68 -16.09 3.50
CA LYS A 75 -0.34 -15.58 4.43
C LYS A 75 -1.73 -16.16 4.16
N ALA A 76 -2.08 -16.32 2.88
CA ALA A 76 -3.33 -16.94 2.46
C ALA A 76 -3.40 -18.41 2.89
N GLU A 77 -2.34 -19.19 2.63
CA GLU A 77 -2.22 -20.59 3.06
C GLU A 77 -2.29 -20.74 4.58
N ALA A 78 -1.60 -19.86 5.31
CA ALA A 78 -1.60 -19.83 6.77
C ALA A 78 -2.88 -19.20 7.38
N ASN A 79 -3.86 -18.79 6.57
CA ASN A 79 -5.09 -18.14 7.03
C ASN A 79 -4.85 -16.89 7.91
N THR A 80 -3.72 -16.20 7.71
CA THR A 80 -3.27 -15.05 8.50
C THR A 80 -3.28 -13.80 7.63
N PRO A 81 -4.44 -13.11 7.49
CA PRO A 81 -4.58 -12.00 6.56
C PRO A 81 -3.69 -10.80 6.93
N VAL A 82 -3.23 -10.07 5.92
CA VAL A 82 -2.20 -9.02 6.06
C VAL A 82 -2.61 -7.69 5.44
N VAL A 83 -2.16 -6.58 6.02
CA VAL A 83 -2.14 -5.26 5.40
C VAL A 83 -0.69 -4.91 5.07
N ILE A 84 -0.39 -4.60 3.80
CA ILE A 84 0.97 -4.30 3.34
C ILE A 84 1.04 -2.86 2.84
N ALA A 85 1.92 -2.04 3.43
CA ALA A 85 2.25 -0.74 2.86
C ALA A 85 3.19 -0.94 1.65
N CYS A 86 2.77 -0.57 0.43
CA CYS A 86 3.60 -0.76 -0.76
C CYS A 86 3.32 0.36 -1.77
N SER A 87 4.35 0.96 -2.36
CA SER A 87 4.15 2.11 -3.26
C SER A 87 3.33 1.75 -4.51
N ALA A 88 3.51 0.55 -5.10
CA ALA A 88 2.73 -0.03 -6.20
C ALA A 88 2.30 0.97 -7.30
N LEU A 89 3.21 1.88 -7.69
CA LEU A 89 2.88 3.09 -8.45
C LEU A 89 2.43 2.84 -9.89
N LYS A 90 2.94 1.79 -10.55
CA LYS A 90 2.59 1.43 -11.92
C LYS A 90 1.55 0.32 -11.98
N ARG A 91 0.73 0.29 -13.04
CA ARG A 91 -0.24 -0.78 -13.30
C ARG A 91 0.42 -2.14 -13.36
N ALA A 92 1.56 -2.26 -14.06
CA ALA A 92 2.30 -3.52 -14.14
C ALA A 92 2.70 -4.07 -12.75
N TYR A 93 2.92 -3.18 -11.76
CA TYR A 93 3.28 -3.59 -10.41
C TYR A 93 2.06 -4.17 -9.69
N ARG A 94 0.91 -3.50 -9.84
CA ARG A 94 -0.37 -3.95 -9.29
C ARG A 94 -0.82 -5.27 -9.90
N GLU A 95 -0.57 -5.48 -11.19
CA GLU A 95 -0.85 -6.74 -11.88
C GLU A 95 -0.02 -7.91 -11.32
N ILE A 96 1.22 -7.69 -10.86
CA ILE A 96 2.01 -8.72 -10.18
C ILE A 96 1.43 -9.04 -8.79
N LEU A 97 1.03 -8.01 -8.04
CA LEU A 97 0.56 -8.18 -6.65
C LEU A 97 -0.85 -8.76 -6.56
N VAL A 98 -1.75 -8.36 -7.44
CA VAL A 98 -3.16 -8.80 -7.46
C VAL A 98 -3.33 -9.98 -8.40
N HIS A 99 -2.71 -9.96 -9.57
CA HIS A 99 -2.95 -10.94 -10.63
C HIS A 99 -4.48 -11.14 -10.87
N ASP A 100 -4.95 -12.38 -10.95
CA ASP A 100 -6.38 -12.74 -11.06
C ASP A 100 -7.05 -12.99 -9.70
N ARG A 101 -6.44 -12.53 -8.59
CA ARG A 101 -6.92 -12.84 -7.24
C ARG A 101 -8.11 -11.98 -6.82
N GLU A 102 -9.13 -12.64 -6.28
CA GLU A 102 -10.29 -11.98 -5.68
C GLU A 102 -10.15 -11.74 -4.17
N ASP A 103 -9.11 -12.28 -3.53
CA ASP A 103 -8.82 -12.16 -2.10
C ASP A 103 -7.77 -11.08 -1.78
N VAL A 104 -7.24 -10.39 -2.79
CA VAL A 104 -6.34 -9.24 -2.64
C VAL A 104 -7.08 -7.95 -3.00
N ARG A 105 -6.90 -6.90 -2.19
CA ARG A 105 -7.45 -5.56 -2.45
C ARG A 105 -6.35 -4.52 -2.42
N ILE A 106 -6.46 -3.50 -3.26
CA ILE A 106 -5.59 -2.32 -3.20
C ILE A 106 -6.42 -1.13 -2.71
N VAL A 107 -5.86 -0.39 -1.76
CA VAL A 107 -6.32 0.93 -1.34
C VAL A 107 -5.33 1.97 -1.83
N TYR A 108 -5.75 2.88 -2.68
CA TYR A 108 -4.93 4.01 -3.13
C TYR A 108 -5.21 5.25 -2.28
N LEU A 109 -4.20 5.66 -1.52
CA LEU A 109 -4.16 6.93 -0.79
C LEU A 109 -3.82 8.06 -1.77
N LYS A 110 -4.85 8.71 -2.31
CA LYS A 110 -4.73 9.79 -3.28
C LYS A 110 -4.60 11.13 -2.59
N GLY A 111 -3.57 11.89 -2.96
CA GLY A 111 -3.37 13.25 -2.48
C GLY A 111 -2.68 14.11 -3.53
N SER A 112 -2.92 15.41 -3.46
CA SER A 112 -2.23 16.36 -4.33
C SER A 112 -0.75 16.48 -3.96
N HIS A 113 0.06 16.84 -4.95
CA HIS A 113 1.49 17.12 -4.73
C HIS A 113 1.71 18.18 -3.65
N GLU A 114 0.90 19.25 -3.69
CA GLU A 114 0.96 20.34 -2.72
C GLU A 114 0.69 19.86 -1.29
N LEU A 115 -0.35 19.06 -1.08
CA LEU A 115 -0.70 18.52 0.23
C LEU A 115 0.40 17.63 0.79
N ILE A 116 0.97 16.75 -0.04
CA ILE A 116 2.02 15.83 0.39
C ILE A 116 3.31 16.59 0.69
N THR A 117 3.65 17.60 -0.12
CA THR A 117 4.78 18.51 0.15
C THR A 117 4.62 19.21 1.50
N LYS A 118 3.44 19.77 1.78
CA LYS A 118 3.14 20.39 3.09
C LYS A 118 3.30 19.40 4.24
N ARG A 119 2.82 18.16 4.11
CA ARG A 119 2.94 17.11 5.14
C ARG A 119 4.40 16.71 5.39
N LEU A 120 5.20 16.58 4.34
CA LEU A 120 6.61 16.23 4.45
C LEU A 120 7.42 17.35 5.11
N ALA A 121 7.13 18.61 4.81
CA ALA A 121 7.80 19.77 5.40
C ALA A 121 7.61 19.88 6.93
N LEU A 122 6.53 19.31 7.47
CA LEU A 122 6.25 19.29 8.91
C LEU A 122 6.98 18.16 9.66
N ARG A 123 7.61 17.20 8.96
CA ARG A 123 8.39 16.12 9.58
C ARG A 123 9.82 16.59 9.81
N ILE A 124 10.12 16.95 11.06
CA ILE A 124 11.41 17.53 11.49
C ILE A 124 12.62 16.61 11.19
N ASP A 125 12.44 15.28 11.17
CA ASP A 125 13.55 14.31 11.06
C ASP A 125 13.72 13.63 9.70
N HIS A 126 12.85 13.89 8.72
CA HIS A 126 12.95 13.25 7.39
C HIS A 126 12.69 14.26 6.27
N PHE A 127 13.71 15.07 5.96
CA PHE A 127 13.71 15.87 4.75
C PHE A 127 13.79 14.93 3.53
N MET A 128 12.65 14.67 2.89
CA MET A 128 12.63 13.99 1.60
C MET A 128 12.93 15.04 0.52
N PRO A 129 13.95 14.84 -0.34
CA PRO A 129 14.21 15.77 -1.44
C PRO A 129 12.96 15.92 -2.31
N THR A 130 12.58 17.17 -2.62
CA THR A 130 11.43 17.47 -3.48
C THR A 130 11.49 16.71 -4.82
N ALA A 131 12.69 16.58 -5.39
CA ALA A 131 12.94 15.81 -6.61
C ALA A 131 12.50 14.34 -6.52
N LEU A 132 12.58 13.71 -5.35
CA LEU A 132 12.12 12.33 -5.18
C LEU A 132 10.59 12.27 -5.19
N LEU A 133 9.90 13.23 -4.56
CA LEU A 133 8.45 13.33 -4.62
C LEU A 133 7.97 13.57 -6.07
N ASP A 134 8.62 14.49 -6.79
CA ASP A 134 8.34 14.78 -8.19
C ASP A 134 8.47 13.50 -9.05
N SER A 135 9.54 12.73 -8.84
CA SER A 135 9.75 11.46 -9.55
C SER A 135 8.64 10.44 -9.28
N GLN A 136 8.08 10.40 -8.07
CA GLN A 136 7.00 9.48 -7.73
C GLN A 136 5.67 9.92 -8.35
N PHE A 137 5.37 11.21 -8.38
CA PHE A 137 4.23 11.75 -9.11
C PHE A 137 4.36 11.59 -10.62
N ALA A 138 5.57 11.60 -11.16
CA ALA A 138 5.81 11.27 -12.57
C ALA A 138 5.68 9.75 -12.85
N THR A 139 5.88 8.91 -11.84
CA THR A 139 5.82 7.44 -11.96
C THR A 139 4.41 6.89 -11.73
N ILE A 140 3.58 7.57 -10.95
CA ILE A 140 2.27 7.04 -10.58
C ILE A 140 1.34 6.98 -11.79
N GLU A 141 0.86 5.77 -12.06
CA GLU A 141 -0.20 5.50 -13.02
C GLU A 141 -1.49 5.33 -12.22
N GLU A 142 -2.36 6.35 -12.26
CA GLU A 142 -3.63 6.30 -11.52
C GLU A 142 -4.41 5.01 -11.87
N PRO A 143 -4.97 4.31 -10.87
CA PRO A 143 -5.72 3.08 -11.11
C PRO A 143 -6.90 3.28 -12.05
N LEU A 144 -7.05 2.36 -13.00
CA LEU A 144 -8.20 2.31 -13.89
C LEU A 144 -9.41 1.68 -13.19
N PRO A 145 -10.65 2.02 -13.56
CA PRO A 145 -11.86 1.45 -12.95
C PRO A 145 -11.89 -0.10 -12.92
N LYS A 146 -11.33 -0.74 -13.94
CA LYS A 146 -11.26 -2.22 -14.05
C LYS A 146 -10.37 -2.88 -12.99
N GLU A 147 -9.46 -2.13 -12.38
CA GLU A 147 -8.53 -2.65 -11.36
C GLU A 147 -9.19 -2.80 -9.98
N ARG A 148 -10.44 -2.31 -9.81
CA ARG A 148 -11.22 -2.41 -8.55
C ARG A 148 -10.47 -1.87 -7.33
N VAL A 149 -9.62 -0.87 -7.53
CA VAL A 149 -8.86 -0.20 -6.46
C VAL A 149 -9.77 0.74 -5.68
N ILE A 150 -9.72 0.64 -4.35
CA ILE A 150 -10.41 1.56 -3.44
C ILE A 150 -9.58 2.83 -3.37
N THR A 151 -10.07 3.93 -3.95
CA THR A 151 -9.38 5.22 -3.88
C THR A 151 -9.99 6.06 -2.76
N VAL A 152 -9.13 6.59 -1.89
CA VAL A 152 -9.52 7.48 -0.78
C VAL A 152 -8.68 8.74 -0.83
N ASP A 153 -9.32 9.89 -0.57
CA ASP A 153 -8.62 11.16 -0.45
C ASP A 153 -7.89 11.20 0.89
N ILE A 154 -6.63 11.60 0.88
CA ILE A 154 -5.84 11.74 2.09
C ILE A 154 -6.12 13.05 2.82
N ASP A 155 -6.83 14.02 2.24
CA ASP A 155 -7.25 15.29 2.86
C ASP A 155 -8.45 15.10 3.81
N ALA A 156 -8.39 14.06 4.62
CA ALA A 156 -9.37 13.70 5.63
C ALA A 156 -8.65 13.19 6.88
N SER A 157 -9.38 13.06 7.98
CA SER A 157 -8.86 12.43 9.19
C SER A 157 -8.60 10.93 8.96
N VAL A 158 -7.70 10.35 9.76
CA VAL A 158 -7.42 8.91 9.72
C VAL A 158 -8.70 8.09 9.91
N ASP A 159 -9.57 8.48 10.85
CA ASP A 159 -10.82 7.77 11.14
C ASP A 159 -11.81 7.79 9.95
N GLU A 160 -11.91 8.91 9.25
CA GLU A 160 -12.73 9.04 8.04
C GLU A 160 -12.20 8.14 6.91
N ILE A 161 -10.88 8.17 6.68
CA ILE A 161 -10.21 7.32 5.69
C ILE A 161 -10.46 5.84 6.00
N LEU A 162 -10.24 5.41 7.25
CA LEU A 162 -10.49 4.03 7.68
C LEU A 162 -11.95 3.61 7.53
N THR A 163 -12.88 4.52 7.79
CA THR A 163 -14.32 4.27 7.63
C THR A 163 -14.68 4.04 6.17
N GLN A 164 -14.16 4.88 5.26
CA GLN A 164 -14.35 4.71 3.82
C GLN A 164 -13.76 3.39 3.31
N ILE A 165 -12.55 3.04 3.75
CA ILE A 165 -11.88 1.78 3.36
C ILE A 165 -12.71 0.57 3.81
N VAL A 166 -13.07 0.51 5.10
CA VAL A 166 -13.81 -0.63 5.66
C VAL A 166 -15.18 -0.79 4.98
N HIS A 167 -15.88 0.32 4.73
CA HIS A 167 -17.15 0.31 4.03
C HIS A 167 -17.02 -0.32 2.63
N GLN A 168 -15.99 0.07 1.86
CA GLN A 168 -15.76 -0.44 0.50
C GLN A 168 -15.19 -1.87 0.44
N LEU A 169 -14.46 -2.30 1.47
CA LEU A 169 -13.94 -3.68 1.55
C LEU A 169 -15.06 -4.71 1.77
N HIS A 170 -16.26 -4.29 2.20
CA HIS A 170 -17.41 -5.16 2.50
C HIS A 170 -17.10 -6.33 3.47
N VAL A 171 -16.09 -6.16 4.33
CA VAL A 171 -15.65 -7.15 5.31
C VAL A 171 -16.50 -7.07 6.58
N THR A 172 -16.76 -8.23 7.19
CA THR A 172 -17.35 -8.30 8.53
C THR A 172 -16.22 -8.14 9.55
N LEU A 173 -16.27 -7.10 10.37
CA LEU A 173 -15.30 -6.91 11.45
C LEU A 173 -15.48 -8.05 12.48
N THR A 174 -14.41 -8.79 12.76
CA THR A 174 -14.38 -9.69 13.92
C THR A 174 -14.18 -8.85 15.18
N PRO A 175 -15.05 -8.99 16.20
CA PRO A 175 -14.85 -8.29 17.48
C PRO A 175 -13.52 -8.68 18.08
N LYS A 176 -12.73 -7.70 18.56
CA LYS A 176 -11.56 -7.97 19.40
C LYS A 176 -12.05 -8.71 20.65
N ALA A 177 -11.49 -9.88 20.93
CA ALA A 177 -11.73 -10.54 22.22
C ALA A 177 -11.15 -9.65 23.31
N SER A 178 -12.02 -9.23 24.23
CA SER A 178 -11.68 -8.42 25.42
C SER A 178 -10.72 -9.12 26.36
#